data_AF-A0A6J8B3H0-F1
#
_entry.id   AF-A0A6J8B3H0-F1
#
_cell.length_a   1.000
_cell.length_b   1.000
_cell.length_c   1.000
_cell.angle_alpha   90.00
_cell.angle_beta   90.00
_cell.angle_gamma   90.00
#
_symmetry.space_group_name_H-M   'P 1'
#
loop_
_entity.id
_entity.type
_entity.pdbx_description
1 polymer ?
#
loop_
_entity_poly.entity_id
_entity_poly.type
_entity_poly.pdbx_seq_one_letter_code
_entity_poly.pdbx_strand_id
1 'polypeptide(L)'
;MDLTGKKDEHNRKMVLYGRKHRKLINRKRTLKERKIDPKEEERFMKALEIETMSSEDSDSEDDSIFVTRPLPWVSISGCGLIVCEARSGYIKCPYPSKISVTSAVYGRNTDASICPGAIRTTHCRSASSDWKVKRQCNGKRICRVAANHHLYGDPCYGTTKYLEVEYKCI
;
A
#
# COMPACT_ATOMS: atom_id res chain seq x y z
N MET A 1 -1.48 -37.98 3.08
CA MET A 1 -1.17 -36.54 2.96
C MET A 1 -1.11 -35.98 4.38
N ASP A 2 0.09 -35.56 4.79
CA ASP A 2 0.52 -35.40 6.19
C ASP A 2 -0.28 -34.39 7.04
N LEU A 3 -0.98 -34.91 8.06
CA LEU A 3 -1.59 -34.12 9.14
C LEU A 3 -0.57 -33.72 10.23
N THR A 4 0.63 -34.30 10.21
CA THR A 4 1.73 -34.04 11.15
C THR A 4 2.34 -32.65 10.93
N GLY A 5 2.54 -32.23 9.68
CA GLY A 5 3.18 -30.95 9.35
C GLY A 5 2.39 -29.69 9.77
N LYS A 6 1.05 -29.74 9.77
CA LYS A 6 0.21 -28.60 10.21
C LYS A 6 0.22 -28.41 11.73
N LYS A 7 0.25 -29.52 12.48
CA LYS A 7 0.34 -29.48 13.96
C LYS A 7 1.70 -28.94 14.42
N ASP A 8 2.76 -29.28 13.69
CA ASP A 8 4.11 -28.79 13.96
C ASP A 8 4.25 -27.29 13.67
N GLU A 9 3.61 -26.78 12.61
CA GLU A 9 3.60 -25.35 12.30
C GLU A 9 2.78 -24.54 13.33
N HIS A 10 1.62 -25.06 13.75
CA HIS A 10 0.80 -24.43 14.79
C HIS A 10 1.56 -24.36 16.12
N ASN A 11 2.20 -25.45 16.55
CA ASN A 11 3.02 -25.47 17.77
C ASN A 11 4.19 -24.48 17.69
N ARG A 12 4.85 -24.33 16.53
CA ARG A 12 5.91 -23.33 16.33
C ARG A 12 5.38 -21.90 16.46
N LYS A 13 4.19 -21.61 15.90
CA LYS A 13 3.53 -20.30 16.02
C LYS A 13 3.15 -19.99 17.47
N MET A 14 2.64 -20.98 18.21
CA MET A 14 2.26 -20.83 19.63
C MET A 14 3.48 -20.61 20.55
N VAL A 15 4.61 -21.27 20.31
CA VAL A 15 5.87 -21.02 21.05
C VAL A 15 6.39 -19.61 20.77
N LEU A 16 6.31 -19.14 19.53
CA LEU A 16 6.71 -17.78 19.15
C LEU A 16 5.78 -16.71 19.77
N TYR A 17 4.48 -16.98 19.79
CA TYR A 17 3.47 -16.15 20.45
C TYR A 17 3.75 -16.03 21.95
N GLY A 18 3.97 -17.16 22.65
CA GLY A 18 4.31 -17.16 24.07
C GLY A 18 5.61 -16.43 24.41
N ARG A 19 6.61 -16.41 23.50
CA ARG A 19 7.85 -15.62 23.64
C ARG A 19 7.60 -14.11 23.44
N LYS A 20 6.79 -13.73 22.45
CA LYS A 20 6.41 -12.33 22.22
C LYS A 20 5.57 -11.80 23.39
N HIS A 21 4.60 -12.57 23.86
CA HIS A 21 3.72 -12.21 24.96
C HIS A 21 4.49 -11.99 26.28
N ARG A 22 5.48 -12.85 26.60
CA ARG A 22 6.38 -12.63 27.74
C ARG A 22 7.23 -11.38 27.62
N LYS A 23 7.76 -11.07 26.43
CA LYS A 23 8.51 -9.82 26.18
C LYS A 23 7.63 -8.58 26.37
N LEU A 24 6.36 -8.65 25.94
CA LEU A 24 5.36 -7.61 26.13
C LEU A 24 5.01 -7.39 27.61
N ILE A 25 4.78 -8.47 28.37
CA ILE A 25 4.52 -8.40 29.81
C ILE A 25 5.71 -7.76 30.54
N ASN A 26 6.95 -8.19 30.24
CA ASN A 26 8.14 -7.60 30.86
C ASN A 26 8.33 -6.12 30.47
N ARG A 27 8.01 -5.74 29.22
CA ARG A 27 8.05 -4.34 28.76
C ARG A 27 6.98 -3.46 29.43
N LYS A 28 5.78 -4.00 29.66
CA LYS A 28 4.72 -3.34 30.46
C LYS A 28 5.18 -3.12 31.91
N ARG A 29 5.89 -4.09 32.50
CA ARG A 29 6.46 -3.97 33.85
C ARG A 29 7.52 -2.85 33.93
N THR A 30 8.42 -2.77 32.95
CA THR A 30 9.44 -1.70 32.88
C THR A 30 8.86 -0.30 32.60
N LEU A 31 7.71 -0.21 31.93
CA LEU A 31 7.03 1.07 31.67
C LEU A 31 6.28 1.57 32.91
N LYS A 32 5.67 0.67 33.70
CA LYS A 32 5.03 1.01 34.99
C LYS A 32 5.99 1.50 36.07
N GLU A 33 7.28 1.14 36.00
CA GLU A 33 8.31 1.59 36.97
C GLU A 33 8.86 2.99 36.67
N ARG A 34 8.63 3.53 35.47
CA ARG A 34 8.86 4.95 35.16
C ARG A 34 7.54 5.67 35.42
N LYS A 35 7.53 6.71 36.27
CA LYS A 35 6.35 7.56 36.51
C LYS A 35 5.95 8.31 35.23
N ILE A 36 5.30 7.60 34.31
CA ILE A 36 4.75 8.09 33.06
C ILE A 36 3.29 8.43 33.33
N ASP A 37 2.85 9.60 32.84
CA ASP A 37 1.50 10.11 33.03
C ASP A 37 0.43 9.07 32.60
N PRO A 38 -0.64 8.83 33.38
CA PRO A 38 -1.62 7.77 33.12
C PRO A 38 -2.36 7.89 31.77
N LYS A 39 -2.40 9.10 31.18
CA LYS A 39 -2.94 9.34 29.82
C LYS A 39 -2.02 8.85 28.71
N GLU A 40 -0.71 8.78 28.95
CA GLU A 40 0.27 8.29 27.98
C GLU A 40 0.33 6.75 28.00
N GLU A 41 0.13 6.14 29.18
CA GLU A 41 -0.01 4.68 29.35
C GLU A 41 -1.21 4.13 28.55
N GLU A 42 -2.37 4.79 28.62
CA GLU A 42 -3.57 4.38 27.87
C GLU A 42 -3.36 4.45 26.35
N ARG A 43 -2.63 5.46 25.87
CA ARG A 43 -2.34 5.65 24.44
C ARG A 43 -1.36 4.60 23.92
N PHE A 44 -0.37 4.23 24.73
CA PHE A 44 0.56 3.14 24.41
C PHE A 44 -0.13 1.77 24.43
N MET A 45 -1.04 1.54 25.37
CA MET A 45 -1.79 0.28 25.49
C MET A 45 -2.78 0.08 24.34
N LYS A 46 -3.47 1.13 23.89
CA LYS A 46 -4.32 1.10 22.68
C LYS A 46 -3.53 0.83 21.40
N ALA A 47 -2.31 1.34 21.27
CA ALA A 47 -1.45 1.07 20.12
C ALA A 47 -0.98 -0.40 20.06
N LEU A 48 -0.99 -1.10 21.19
CA LEU A 48 -0.53 -2.48 21.33
C LEU A 48 -1.63 -3.53 21.11
N GLU A 49 -2.90 -3.18 21.24
CA GLU A 49 -4.05 -4.08 20.97
C GLU A 49 -4.34 -4.27 19.47
N ILE A 50 -3.82 -3.40 18.60
CA ILE A 50 -4.02 -3.48 17.15
C ILE A 50 -3.15 -4.59 16.50
N GLU A 51 -2.09 -5.06 17.17
CA GLU A 51 -1.18 -6.08 16.60
C GLU A 51 -1.57 -7.54 16.90
N THR A 52 -2.65 -7.82 17.65
CA THR A 52 -2.94 -9.18 18.16
C THR A 52 -4.24 -9.84 17.67
N MET A 53 -4.97 -9.30 16.70
CA MET A 53 -6.16 -9.99 16.16
C MET A 53 -6.03 -10.34 14.68
N SER A 54 -5.62 -11.57 14.41
CA SER A 54 -6.05 -12.30 13.20
C SER A 54 -6.07 -13.80 13.51
N SER A 55 -7.15 -14.47 13.05
CA SER A 55 -7.53 -15.92 13.11
C SER A 55 -8.15 -16.39 14.45
N GLU A 56 -9.32 -17.04 14.55
CA GLU A 56 -10.05 -18.05 13.71
C GLU A 56 -11.60 -17.90 13.97
N ASP A 57 -12.48 -17.81 12.96
CA ASP A 57 -13.25 -18.83 12.19
C ASP A 57 -14.44 -19.54 12.92
N SER A 58 -15.64 -19.46 12.34
CA SER A 58 -16.66 -20.55 12.30
C SER A 58 -17.81 -20.27 11.32
N ASP A 59 -17.92 -21.11 10.28
CA ASP A 59 -19.13 -21.41 9.46
C ASP A 59 -20.28 -21.94 10.36
N SER A 60 -21.60 -21.94 10.08
CA SER A 60 -22.38 -22.18 8.85
C SER A 60 -23.89 -21.89 9.08
N GLU A 61 -24.61 -21.44 8.03
CA GLU A 61 -26.03 -21.71 7.58
C GLU A 61 -27.19 -21.70 8.61
N ASP A 62 -28.40 -21.15 8.44
CA ASP A 62 -29.17 -20.47 7.39
C ASP A 62 -30.33 -19.77 8.13
N ASP A 63 -30.80 -18.60 7.66
CA ASP A 63 -32.23 -18.22 7.54
C ASP A 63 -32.45 -16.69 7.45
N SER A 64 -33.14 -16.31 6.37
CA SER A 64 -33.92 -15.06 6.16
C SER A 64 -33.18 -13.75 5.81
N ILE A 65 -32.98 -13.56 4.50
CA ILE A 65 -33.32 -12.37 3.67
C ILE A 65 -33.36 -11.00 4.41
N PHE A 66 -32.50 -10.06 4.00
CA PHE A 66 -32.87 -8.75 3.38
C PHE A 66 -31.62 -7.91 3.08
N VAL A 67 -31.41 -7.68 1.78
CA VAL A 67 -30.58 -6.67 1.11
C VAL A 67 -30.09 -5.50 1.98
N THR A 68 -28.78 -5.42 2.23
CA THR A 68 -28.10 -4.14 2.53
C THR A 68 -27.16 -3.77 1.39
N ARG A 69 -27.76 -3.08 0.41
CA ARG A 69 -27.22 -2.09 -0.54
C ARG A 69 -25.68 -2.09 -0.74
N PRO A 70 -25.19 -2.24 -1.98
CA PRO A 70 -23.83 -1.81 -2.32
C PRO A 70 -23.60 -0.39 -1.77
N LEU A 71 -22.47 -0.18 -1.08
CA LEU A 71 -22.10 1.15 -0.62
C LEU A 71 -22.19 2.15 -1.79
N PRO A 72 -22.95 3.26 -1.67
CA PRO A 72 -23.20 4.22 -2.75
C PRO A 72 -21.98 5.09 -3.14
N TRP A 73 -20.76 4.64 -2.84
CA TRP A 73 -19.53 5.37 -3.14
C TRP A 73 -18.36 4.49 -3.60
N VAL A 74 -18.59 3.22 -3.94
CA VAL A 74 -17.61 2.49 -4.75
C VAL A 74 -17.72 3.00 -6.18
N SER A 75 -17.23 4.22 -6.40
CA SER A 75 -16.63 4.56 -7.67
C SER A 75 -15.43 3.63 -7.81
N ILE A 76 -15.46 2.75 -8.80
CA ILE A 76 -14.25 2.03 -9.25
C ILE A 76 -13.35 3.09 -9.92
N SER A 77 -12.87 4.02 -9.11
CA SER A 77 -11.84 4.98 -9.46
C SER A 77 -10.56 4.16 -9.51
N GLY A 78 -9.94 4.08 -10.69
CA GLY A 78 -8.63 3.44 -10.82
C GLY A 78 -7.68 3.95 -9.74
N CYS A 79 -6.81 3.08 -9.25
CA CYS A 79 -5.78 3.49 -8.31
C CYS A 79 -4.81 4.44 -9.02
N GLY A 80 -4.47 5.56 -8.39
CA GLY A 80 -3.51 6.54 -8.88
C GLY A 80 -2.20 6.50 -8.09
N LEU A 81 -1.08 6.73 -8.77
CA LEU A 81 0.23 6.94 -8.14
C LEU A 81 0.94 8.11 -8.83
N ILE A 82 1.40 9.08 -8.05
CA ILE A 82 2.22 10.19 -8.52
C ILE A 82 3.64 10.03 -7.96
N VAL A 83 4.65 10.18 -8.83
CA VAL A 83 6.07 10.12 -8.48
C VAL A 83 6.78 11.35 -9.04
N CYS A 84 7.32 12.20 -8.17
CA CYS A 84 8.07 13.38 -8.60
C CYS A 84 9.39 13.01 -9.31
N GLU A 85 9.89 13.90 -10.17
CA GLU A 85 11.16 13.73 -10.88
C GLU A 85 12.32 13.30 -9.96
N ALA A 86 13.17 12.43 -10.49
CA ALA A 86 14.27 11.76 -9.80
C ALA A 86 13.87 10.85 -8.61
N ARG A 87 12.57 10.61 -8.39
CA ARG A 87 12.07 9.65 -7.39
C ARG A 87 11.56 8.35 -8.02
N SER A 88 11.30 7.38 -7.16
CA SER A 88 10.71 6.09 -7.51
C SER A 88 9.55 5.75 -6.58
N GLY A 89 8.58 5.00 -7.10
CA GLY A 89 7.43 4.49 -6.37
C GLY A 89 7.18 3.02 -6.68
N TYR A 90 6.24 2.42 -5.96
CA TYR A 90 5.84 1.03 -6.15
C TYR A 90 4.32 0.92 -6.30
N ILE A 91 3.91 0.20 -7.32
CA ILE A 91 2.53 -0.26 -7.49
C ILE A 91 2.44 -1.67 -6.93
N LYS A 92 1.42 -1.95 -6.11
CA LYS A 92 1.20 -3.26 -5.49
C LYS A 92 -0.27 -3.63 -5.59
N CYS A 93 -0.55 -4.84 -6.05
CA CYS A 93 -1.88 -5.44 -6.03
C CYS A 93 -1.96 -6.56 -4.98
N PRO A 94 -3.13 -6.76 -4.35
CA PRO A 94 -3.36 -7.92 -3.50
C PRO A 94 -3.31 -9.21 -4.34
N TYR A 95 -2.97 -10.34 -3.70
CA TYR A 95 -3.07 -11.64 -4.35
C TYR A 95 -4.55 -12.07 -4.42
N PRO A 96 -5.03 -12.68 -5.53
CA PRO A 96 -4.31 -13.14 -6.72
C PRO A 96 -4.23 -12.11 -7.87
N SER A 97 -4.69 -10.87 -7.66
CA SER A 97 -4.78 -9.86 -8.69
C SER A 97 -3.43 -9.40 -9.25
N LYS A 98 -3.47 -8.93 -10.50
CA LYS A 98 -2.33 -8.41 -11.25
C LYS A 98 -2.57 -6.96 -11.65
N ILE A 99 -1.48 -6.23 -11.80
CA ILE A 99 -1.49 -4.83 -12.22
C ILE A 99 -1.93 -4.78 -13.69
N SER A 100 -2.89 -3.90 -13.96
CA SER A 100 -3.29 -3.45 -15.29
C SER A 100 -3.22 -1.94 -15.32
N VAL A 101 -2.20 -1.39 -15.98
CA VAL A 101 -2.00 0.07 -16.12
C VAL A 101 -2.99 0.60 -17.15
N THR A 102 -3.82 1.56 -16.73
CA THR A 102 -4.81 2.25 -17.57
C THR A 102 -4.13 3.37 -18.35
N SER A 103 -3.39 4.25 -17.64
CA SER A 103 -2.68 5.38 -18.22
C SER A 103 -1.37 5.64 -17.47
N ALA A 104 -0.33 6.11 -18.17
CA ALA A 104 0.86 6.64 -17.51
C ALA A 104 1.46 7.85 -18.25
N VAL A 105 1.55 8.98 -17.56
CA VAL A 105 2.00 10.26 -18.12
C VAL A 105 3.20 10.77 -17.35
N TYR A 106 4.34 10.90 -18.03
CA TYR A 106 5.49 11.62 -17.49
C TYR A 106 5.52 13.04 -18.04
N GLY A 107 5.53 14.04 -17.17
CA GLY A 107 5.53 15.44 -17.57
C GLY A 107 4.99 16.36 -16.47
N ARG A 108 4.22 17.38 -16.86
CA ARG A 108 3.49 18.26 -15.96
C ARG A 108 2.24 18.79 -16.66
N ASN A 109 1.09 18.59 -16.02
CA ASN A 109 -0.21 19.12 -16.44
C ASN A 109 -0.86 20.07 -15.41
N THR A 110 -0.24 20.24 -14.24
CA THR A 110 -0.76 21.11 -13.17
C THR A 110 0.27 22.15 -12.72
N ASP A 111 -0.20 23.09 -11.91
CA ASP A 111 0.60 24.06 -11.19
C ASP A 111 1.50 23.41 -10.11
N ALA A 112 2.10 24.22 -9.24
CA ALA A 112 3.07 23.76 -8.24
C ALA A 112 2.46 22.96 -7.08
N SER A 113 1.14 22.80 -7.05
CA SER A 113 0.40 21.96 -6.09
C SER A 113 0.93 20.52 -6.04
N ILE A 114 1.31 19.96 -7.19
CA ILE A 114 1.87 18.62 -7.32
C ILE A 114 3.36 18.72 -7.65
N CYS A 115 4.19 18.10 -6.81
CA CYS A 115 5.66 18.06 -6.94
C CYS A 115 6.24 19.48 -7.17
N PRO A 116 6.30 20.33 -6.13
CA PRO A 116 6.71 21.72 -6.27
C PRO A 116 8.11 21.85 -6.88
N GLY A 117 8.29 22.85 -7.75
CA GLY A 117 9.53 23.06 -8.49
C GLY A 117 9.38 24.13 -9.57
N ALA A 118 10.35 24.19 -10.48
CA ALA A 118 10.33 25.14 -11.59
C ALA A 118 9.22 24.78 -12.58
N ILE A 119 8.43 25.76 -13.03
CA ILE A 119 7.36 25.57 -13.99
C ILE A 119 7.50 26.62 -15.09
N ARG A 120 7.88 26.18 -16.29
CA ARG A 120 7.83 27.02 -17.51
C ARG A 120 6.58 26.75 -18.34
N THR A 121 6.00 25.55 -18.20
CA THR A 121 4.80 25.13 -18.91
C THR A 121 4.08 24.02 -18.14
N THR A 122 2.76 24.00 -18.25
CA THR A 122 1.85 22.95 -17.77
C THR A 122 1.28 22.13 -18.92
N HIS A 123 1.78 22.29 -20.15
CA HIS A 123 1.42 21.44 -21.29
C HIS A 123 2.58 20.52 -21.63
N CYS A 124 3.00 19.71 -20.67
CA CYS A 124 4.18 18.87 -20.80
C CYS A 124 3.82 17.40 -20.63
N ARG A 125 4.01 16.60 -21.68
CA ARG A 125 3.75 15.16 -21.66
C ARG A 125 4.75 14.42 -22.55
N SER A 126 5.32 13.34 -22.02
CA SER A 126 6.16 12.42 -22.78
C SER A 126 5.29 11.49 -23.62
N ALA A 127 5.62 11.34 -24.90
CA ALA A 127 4.98 10.38 -25.79
C ALA A 127 5.32 8.91 -25.45
N SER A 128 6.37 8.67 -24.66
CA SER A 128 6.87 7.31 -24.41
C SER A 128 6.50 6.74 -23.04
N SER A 129 5.96 7.55 -22.13
CA SER A 129 5.69 7.11 -20.76
C SER A 129 4.66 5.99 -20.66
N ASP A 130 3.56 6.10 -21.42
CA ASP A 130 2.43 5.19 -21.30
C ASP A 130 2.79 3.73 -21.62
N TRP A 131 3.31 3.50 -22.82
CA TRP A 131 3.66 2.15 -23.27
C TRP A 131 4.84 1.57 -22.51
N LYS A 132 5.81 2.39 -22.06
CA LYS A 132 6.95 1.92 -21.26
C LYS A 132 6.50 1.41 -19.89
N VAL A 133 5.63 2.16 -19.21
CA VAL A 133 5.11 1.75 -17.89
C VAL A 133 4.20 0.53 -18.03
N LYS A 134 3.32 0.49 -19.04
CA LYS A 134 2.49 -0.69 -19.35
C LYS A 134 3.34 -1.93 -19.57
N ARG A 135 4.37 -1.84 -20.43
CA ARG A 135 5.30 -2.95 -20.70
C ARG A 135 6.04 -3.40 -19.43
N GLN A 136 6.37 -2.47 -18.54
CA GLN A 136 7.11 -2.76 -17.32
C GLN A 136 6.26 -3.40 -16.21
N CYS A 137 4.98 -3.00 -16.08
CA CYS A 137 4.16 -3.33 -14.93
C CYS A 137 3.02 -4.31 -15.19
N ASN A 138 2.46 -4.36 -16.40
CA ASN A 138 1.28 -5.19 -16.66
C ASN A 138 1.56 -6.68 -16.37
N GLY A 139 0.60 -7.34 -15.74
CA GLY A 139 0.68 -8.76 -15.38
C GLY A 139 1.54 -9.08 -14.15
N LYS A 140 2.22 -8.08 -13.56
CA LYS A 140 2.97 -8.24 -12.31
C LYS A 140 2.07 -7.91 -11.11
N ARG A 141 2.41 -8.46 -9.94
CA ARG A 141 1.75 -8.09 -8.66
C ARG A 141 2.38 -6.87 -8.01
N ILE A 142 3.70 -6.71 -8.18
CA ILE A 142 4.48 -5.59 -7.65
C ILE A 142 5.31 -5.02 -8.81
N CYS A 143 5.23 -3.72 -9.02
CA CYS A 143 6.03 -3.02 -10.04
C CYS A 143 6.69 -1.78 -9.45
N ARG A 144 8.00 -1.62 -9.65
CA ARG A 144 8.70 -0.38 -9.37
C ARG A 144 8.60 0.54 -10.58
N VAL A 145 8.21 1.79 -10.37
CA VAL A 145 8.23 2.85 -11.38
C VAL A 145 9.15 3.98 -10.92
N ALA A 146 9.83 4.63 -11.86
CA ALA A 146 10.70 5.77 -11.57
C ALA A 146 10.35 6.92 -12.50
N ALA A 147 10.33 8.15 -11.99
CA ALA A 147 10.09 9.36 -12.76
C ALA A 147 11.44 9.95 -13.18
N ASN A 148 11.97 9.47 -14.31
CA ASN A 148 13.31 9.81 -14.76
C ASN A 148 13.30 10.19 -16.25
N HIS A 149 13.89 11.34 -16.58
CA HIS A 149 14.00 11.83 -17.96
C HIS A 149 14.85 10.90 -18.85
N HIS A 150 15.80 10.14 -18.30
CA HIS A 150 16.52 9.12 -19.07
C HIS A 150 15.62 7.97 -19.54
N LEU A 151 14.53 7.67 -18.80
CA LEU A 151 13.60 6.59 -19.16
C LEU A 151 12.54 7.04 -20.15
N TYR A 152 12.05 8.28 -20.04
CA TYR A 152 10.90 8.75 -20.82
C TYR A 152 11.21 9.92 -21.77
N GLY A 153 12.46 10.39 -21.82
CA GLY A 153 12.86 11.64 -22.47
C GLY A 153 12.55 12.87 -21.61
N ASP A 154 12.98 14.04 -22.08
CA ASP A 154 12.63 15.33 -21.49
C ASP A 154 11.64 16.11 -22.40
N PRO A 155 10.33 15.99 -22.17
CA PRO A 155 9.32 16.69 -22.97
C PRO A 155 9.24 18.20 -22.71
N CYS A 156 9.84 18.72 -21.63
CA CYS A 156 9.80 20.14 -21.31
C CYS A 156 10.99 20.53 -20.43
N TYR A 157 12.08 20.97 -21.07
CA TYR A 157 13.29 21.38 -20.38
C TYR A 157 13.05 22.58 -19.45
N GLY A 158 13.63 22.51 -18.25
CA GLY A 158 13.48 23.55 -17.22
C GLY A 158 12.17 23.54 -16.44
N THR A 159 11.28 22.57 -16.70
CA THR A 159 10.10 22.30 -15.86
C THR A 159 10.34 21.02 -15.05
N THR A 160 10.09 21.08 -13.75
CA THR A 160 10.10 19.92 -12.86
C THR A 160 8.96 18.99 -13.23
N LYS A 161 9.24 17.74 -13.55
CA LYS A 161 8.23 16.77 -14.03
C LYS A 161 7.78 15.82 -12.92
N TYR A 162 6.75 15.05 -13.19
CA TYR A 162 6.32 13.90 -12.39
C TYR A 162 5.75 12.82 -13.32
N LEU A 163 5.76 11.59 -12.81
CA LEU A 163 5.08 10.46 -13.43
C LEU A 163 3.76 10.25 -12.70
N GLU A 164 2.66 10.39 -13.42
CA GLU A 164 1.31 10.05 -12.98
C GLU A 164 0.93 8.70 -13.61
N VAL A 165 0.54 7.73 -12.79
CA VAL A 165 0.16 6.38 -13.24
C VAL A 165 -1.21 6.04 -12.68
N GLU A 166 -2.14 5.72 -13.57
CA GLU A 166 -3.43 5.16 -13.23
C GLU A 166 -3.43 3.67 -13.54
N TYR A 167 -3.87 2.85 -12.60
CA TYR A 167 -3.88 1.41 -12.72
C TYR A 167 -5.08 0.77 -12.03
N LYS A 168 -5.33 -0.49 -12.35
CA LYS A 168 -6.31 -1.36 -11.71
C LYS A 168 -5.64 -2.66 -11.31
N CYS A 169 -6.19 -3.31 -10.29
CA CYS A 169 -5.85 -4.68 -9.94
C CYS A 169 -6.97 -5.58 -10.45
N ILE A 170 -6.64 -6.48 -11.39
CA ILE A 170 -7.59 -7.40 -12.04
C ILE A 170 -7.17 -8.85 -11.85
#